data_AF-G8RJ21-F1
#
_entry.id   AF-G8RJ21-F1
#
_cell.length_a   1.000
_cell.length_b   1.000
_cell.length_c   1.000
_cell.angle_alpha   90.00
_cell.angle_beta   90.00
_cell.angle_gamma   90.00
#
_symmetry.space_group_name_H-M   'P 1'
#
loop_
_entity.id
_entity.type
_entity.pdbx_description
1 polymer ?
#
loop_
_entity_poly.entity_id
_entity_poly.type
_entity_poly.pdbx_seq_one_letter_code
_entity_poly.pdbx_strand_id
1 'polypeptide(L)'
;MRTRVIGKASLAAVALSGALAGLVAGVADAKPMEREDQRYCAKIVRDYETTGRIYRDYHNRYGPNDALTIQASSNYYRAANAFASSPCR
;
A
#
# COMPACT_ATOMS: atom_id res chain seq x y z
N MET A 1 28.13 -37.30 6.37
CA MET A 1 28.93 -36.52 5.38
C MET A 1 27.98 -35.52 4.72
N ARG A 2 28.30 -34.21 4.65
CA ARG A 2 28.81 -33.43 3.49
C ARG A 2 28.01 -33.62 2.18
N THR A 3 27.66 -32.62 1.33
CA THR A 3 27.68 -31.12 1.26
C THR A 3 26.92 -30.72 -0.05
N ARG A 4 26.39 -29.53 -0.38
CA ARG A 4 26.38 -28.11 0.12
C ARG A 4 24.88 -27.66 0.26
N VAL A 5 24.38 -26.47 0.65
CA VAL A 5 24.83 -25.05 0.86
C VAL A 5 24.93 -24.14 -0.40
N ILE A 6 24.46 -22.88 -0.29
CA ILE A 6 24.39 -21.76 -1.30
C ILE A 6 23.29 -21.95 -2.37
N GLY A 7 22.43 -20.97 -2.75
CA GLY A 7 22.14 -19.57 -2.37
C GLY A 7 20.85 -19.12 -3.11
N LYS A 8 20.40 -17.86 -3.22
CA LYS A 8 20.83 -16.52 -2.77
C LYS A 8 19.63 -15.55 -3.00
N ALA A 9 19.54 -14.42 -2.27
CA ALA A 9 18.49 -13.38 -2.41
C ALA A 9 17.05 -13.82 -1.98
N SER A 10 16.13 -12.93 -1.60
CA SER A 10 16.13 -11.45 -1.70
C SER A 10 15.90 -10.74 -0.36
N LEU A 11 16.75 -9.73 -0.07
CA LEU A 11 16.41 -8.69 0.90
C LEU A 11 15.34 -7.78 0.29
N ALA A 12 14.15 -7.72 0.89
CA ALA A 12 13.08 -6.79 0.50
C ALA A 12 12.21 -6.28 1.66
N ALA A 13 12.47 -6.74 2.90
CA ALA A 13 11.60 -6.46 4.06
C ALA A 13 11.82 -5.09 4.74
N VAL A 14 12.89 -4.36 4.39
CA VAL A 14 13.32 -3.14 5.09
C VAL A 14 13.48 -1.96 4.13
N ALA A 15 12.38 -1.57 3.49
CA ALA A 15 12.29 -0.35 2.67
C ALA A 15 11.07 0.53 3.03
N LEU A 16 9.96 -0.08 3.44
CA LEU A 16 8.71 0.63 3.79
C LEU A 16 8.80 1.48 5.08
N SER A 17 9.76 1.20 5.96
CA SER A 17 9.93 1.94 7.22
C SER A 17 10.38 3.39 7.03
N GLY A 18 11.09 3.70 5.94
CA GLY A 18 11.60 5.05 5.66
C GLY A 18 10.49 6.06 5.37
N ALA A 19 9.47 5.67 4.60
CA ALA A 19 8.33 6.52 4.26
C ALA A 19 7.48 6.89 5.49
N LEU A 20 7.41 6.01 6.49
CA LEU A 20 6.67 6.26 7.74
C LEU A 20 7.37 7.29 8.64
N ALA A 21 8.71 7.31 8.68
CA ALA A 21 9.45 8.24 9.52
C ALA A 21 9.19 9.72 9.14
N GLY A 22 9.08 10.01 7.84
CA GLY A 22 8.77 11.36 7.35
C GLY A 22 7.39 11.86 7.75
N LEU A 23 6.35 11.02 7.65
CA LEU A 23 4.98 11.42 8.00
C LEU A 23 4.77 11.60 9.52
N VAL A 24 5.46 10.82 10.36
CA VAL A 24 5.29 10.94 11.83
C VAL A 24 5.79 12.28 12.37
N ALA A 25 6.84 12.86 11.77
CA ALA A 25 7.38 14.16 12.20
C ALA A 25 6.41 15.33 11.93
N GLY A 26 5.82 15.41 10.73
CA GLY A 26 4.90 16.51 10.36
C GLY A 26 3.56 16.50 11.11
N VAL A 27 3.14 15.33 11.61
CA VAL A 27 1.87 15.12 12.34
C VAL A 27 1.95 15.59 13.80
N ALA A 28 3.12 16.00 14.30
CA ALA A 28 3.32 16.44 15.69
C ALA A 28 2.92 17.90 15.95
N ASP A 29 3.31 18.82 15.06
CA ASP A 29 3.14 20.30 15.21
C ASP A 29 1.91 20.87 14.50
N ALA A 30 1.20 20.06 13.70
CA ALA A 30 0.02 20.49 12.95
C ALA A 30 -1.17 20.81 13.87
N LYS A 31 -1.93 21.87 13.56
CA LYS A 31 -3.19 22.19 14.25
C LYS A 31 -4.18 21.02 14.10
N PRO A 32 -5.15 20.83 15.02
CA PRO A 32 -5.99 19.63 15.02
C PRO A 32 -6.67 19.32 13.67
N MET A 33 -7.16 20.32 12.93
CA MET A 33 -7.76 20.09 11.60
C MET A 33 -6.71 19.72 10.53
N GLU A 34 -5.57 20.44 10.46
CA GLU A 34 -4.44 20.10 9.58
C GLU A 34 -3.92 18.68 9.85
N ARG A 35 -3.93 18.26 11.12
CA ARG A 35 -3.56 16.90 11.55
C ARG A 35 -4.57 15.84 11.12
N GLU A 36 -5.85 16.18 11.06
CA GLU A 36 -6.90 15.30 10.53
C GLU A 36 -6.85 15.19 9.01
N ASP A 37 -6.60 16.28 8.29
CA ASP A 37 -6.37 16.28 6.84
C ASP A 37 -5.12 15.44 6.47
N GLN A 38 -4.00 15.61 7.20
CA GLN A 38 -2.80 14.78 7.01
C GLN A 38 -3.09 13.28 7.24
N ARG A 39 -3.87 12.94 8.28
CA ARG A 39 -4.30 11.56 8.56
C ARG A 39 -5.22 11.02 7.47
N TYR A 40 -6.16 11.83 6.97
CA TYR A 40 -7.05 11.49 5.88
C TYR A 40 -6.27 11.19 4.60
N CYS A 41 -5.38 12.10 4.18
CA CYS A 41 -4.52 11.89 3.02
C CYS A 41 -3.62 10.65 3.16
N ALA A 42 -2.98 10.47 4.32
CA ALA A 42 -2.17 9.28 4.60
C ALA A 42 -2.97 7.96 4.57
N LYS A 43 -4.26 7.99 4.91
CA LYS A 43 -5.18 6.86 4.78
C LYS A 43 -5.53 6.61 3.30
N ILE A 44 -5.99 7.62 2.58
CA ILE A 44 -6.45 7.48 1.18
C ILE A 44 -5.33 6.96 0.27
N VAL A 45 -4.11 7.50 0.38
CA VAL A 45 -2.92 7.01 -0.34
C VAL A 45 -2.63 5.55 0.01
N ARG A 46 -2.65 5.19 1.31
CA ARG A 46 -2.40 3.82 1.77
C ARG A 46 -3.46 2.83 1.28
N ASP A 47 -4.73 3.22 1.26
CA ASP A 47 -5.82 2.37 0.77
C ASP A 47 -5.66 2.08 -0.74
N TYR A 48 -5.32 3.10 -1.52
CA TYR A 48 -5.01 2.98 -2.95
C TYR A 48 -3.81 2.06 -3.22
N GLU A 49 -2.68 2.28 -2.55
CA GLU A 49 -1.50 1.41 -2.67
C GLU A 49 -1.78 -0.03 -2.25
N THR A 50 -2.52 -0.22 -1.15
CA THR A 50 -2.74 -1.54 -0.55
C THR A 50 -3.68 -2.36 -1.40
N THR A 51 -4.80 -1.78 -1.84
CA THR A 51 -5.73 -2.46 -2.77
C THR A 51 -5.08 -2.73 -4.13
N GLY A 52 -4.29 -1.79 -4.67
CA GLY A 52 -3.54 -1.98 -5.94
C GLY A 52 -2.39 -2.98 -5.86
N ARG A 53 -1.93 -3.32 -4.65
CA ARG A 53 -0.99 -4.41 -4.36
C ARG A 53 -1.73 -5.76 -4.32
N ILE A 54 -2.85 -5.82 -3.58
CA ILE A 54 -3.67 -7.04 -3.45
C ILE A 54 -4.26 -7.46 -4.79
N TYR A 55 -4.85 -6.53 -5.55
CA TYR A 55 -5.38 -6.82 -6.89
C TYR A 55 -4.32 -7.43 -7.82
N ARG A 56 -3.11 -6.87 -7.83
CA ARG A 56 -2.00 -7.33 -8.67
C ARG A 56 -1.48 -8.70 -8.24
N ASP A 57 -1.41 -8.96 -6.94
CA ASP A 57 -1.01 -10.25 -6.39
C ASP A 57 -2.05 -11.34 -6.73
N TYR A 58 -3.34 -11.06 -6.57
CA TYR A 58 -4.42 -12.00 -6.88
C TYR A 58 -4.55 -12.25 -8.39
N HIS A 59 -4.49 -11.20 -9.21
CA HIS A 59 -4.47 -11.31 -10.67
C HIS A 59 -3.30 -12.18 -11.17
N ASN A 60 -2.14 -12.12 -10.51
CA ASN A 60 -0.98 -12.94 -10.86
C ASN A 60 -1.06 -14.39 -10.34
N ARG A 61 -1.81 -14.66 -9.26
CA ARG A 61 -1.94 -15.99 -8.65
C ARG A 61 -3.13 -16.80 -9.19
N TYR A 62 -4.25 -16.13 -9.40
CA TYR A 62 -5.55 -16.76 -9.70
C TYR A 62 -6.10 -16.36 -11.08
N GLY A 63 -5.49 -15.35 -11.73
CA GLY A 63 -5.94 -14.83 -13.03
C GLY A 63 -7.07 -13.79 -12.92
N PRO A 64 -7.44 -13.14 -14.04
CA PRO A 64 -8.39 -12.03 -14.07
C PRO A 64 -9.84 -12.43 -13.72
N ASN A 65 -10.22 -13.68 -13.99
CA ASN A 65 -11.60 -14.16 -13.87
C ASN A 65 -11.92 -14.82 -12.52
N ASP A 66 -10.95 -14.90 -11.61
CA ASP A 66 -11.16 -15.43 -10.27
C ASP A 66 -11.99 -14.48 -9.39
N ALA A 67 -12.82 -15.04 -8.51
CA ALA A 67 -13.72 -14.29 -7.64
C ALA A 67 -12.99 -13.34 -6.68
N LEU A 68 -11.82 -13.73 -6.16
CA LEU A 68 -11.00 -12.88 -5.30
C LEU A 68 -10.33 -11.78 -6.13
N THR A 69 -9.84 -12.08 -7.33
CA THR A 69 -9.31 -11.06 -8.24
C THR A 69 -10.36 -10.01 -8.62
N ILE A 70 -11.59 -10.43 -8.93
CA ILE A 70 -12.72 -9.53 -9.24
C ILE A 70 -13.12 -8.68 -8.03
N GLN A 71 -13.13 -9.27 -6.82
CA GLN A 71 -13.38 -8.49 -5.60
C GLN A 71 -12.26 -7.48 -5.32
N ALA A 72 -11.00 -7.89 -5.50
CA ALA A 72 -9.83 -7.03 -5.31
C ALA A 72 -9.77 -5.89 -6.33
N SER A 73 -10.14 -6.13 -7.60
CA SER A 73 -10.22 -5.09 -8.62
C SER A 73 -11.32 -4.07 -8.30
N SER A 74 -12.48 -4.54 -7.81
CA SER A 74 -13.58 -3.68 -7.36
C SER A 74 -13.17 -2.81 -6.15
N ASN A 75 -12.39 -3.35 -5.22
CA ASN A 75 -11.87 -2.61 -4.07
C ASN A 75 -10.79 -1.59 -4.49
N TYR A 76 -9.89 -1.98 -5.40
CA TYR A 76 -8.89 -1.07 -5.98
C TYR A 76 -9.54 0.09 -6.75
N TYR A 77 -10.56 -0.18 -7.55
CA TYR A 77 -11.29 0.85 -8.29
C TYR A 77 -11.93 1.90 -7.35
N ARG A 78 -12.52 1.48 -6.23
CA ARG A 78 -13.07 2.39 -5.21
C ARG A 78 -11.99 3.25 -4.56
N ALA A 79 -10.85 2.65 -4.20
CA ALA A 79 -9.74 3.37 -3.60
C ALA A 79 -9.06 4.35 -4.59
N ALA A 80 -8.91 3.96 -5.85
CA ALA A 80 -8.39 4.80 -6.94
C ALA A 80 -9.32 6.00 -7.20
N ASN A 81 -10.64 5.79 -7.27
CA ASN A 81 -11.61 6.88 -7.38
C ASN A 81 -11.54 7.82 -6.16
N ALA A 82 -11.50 7.28 -4.95
CA ALA A 82 -11.41 8.08 -3.72
C ALA A 82 -10.14 8.95 -3.70
N PHE A 83 -8.99 8.39 -4.08
CA PHE A 83 -7.74 9.12 -4.23
C PHE A 83 -7.83 10.20 -5.31
N ALA A 84 -8.33 9.88 -6.51
CA ALA A 84 -8.49 10.83 -7.60
C ALA A 84 -9.48 11.98 -7.30
N SER A 85 -10.48 11.74 -6.43
CA SER A 85 -11.42 12.76 -5.93
C SER A 85 -10.93 13.54 -4.72
N SER A 86 -9.85 13.11 -4.07
CA SER A 86 -9.34 13.73 -2.84
C SER A 86 -8.47 14.95 -3.13
N PRO A 87 -8.36 15.93 -2.20
CA PRO A 87 -7.38 17.01 -2.29
C PRO A 87 -5.92 16.54 -2.04
N CYS A 88 -5.69 15.23 -1.93
CA CYS A 88 -4.45 14.62 -1.45
C CYS A 88 -3.52 14.10 -2.57
N ARG A 89 -3.69 14.59 -3.81
CA ARG A 89 -2.99 14.11 -5.01
C ARG A 89 -1.69 14.86 -5.30
#